data_AF-C4FB54-F1
#
_entry.id   AF-C4FB54-F1
#
_cell.length_a   1.000
_cell.length_b   1.000
_cell.length_c   1.000
_cell.angle_alpha   90.00
_cell.angle_beta   90.00
_cell.angle_gamma   90.00
#
_symmetry.space_group_name_H-M   'P 1'
#
loop_
_entity.id
_entity.type
_entity.pdbx_description
1 polymer ?
#
loop_
_entity_poly.entity_id
_entity_poly.type
_entity_poly.pdbx_seq_one_letter_code
_entity_poly.pdbx_strand_id
1 'polypeptide(L)'
;MTIYYLTEQSASDSLALSSEAGSFAEYGAYLVQSGQLPTFEENPIKWTAAHILLLSVKFSNHGLSVRQQAHVVEFALMGGVVALNVLAWMSGWAHRRSPRGHIRIWRTWLMYVLGVMACAGVSFADQYHKLFVPARHFDKLDLLLDASGYIPAITCVFIAWSVGSAIYRLIFRK
;
A
#
# COMPACT_ATOMS: atom_id res chain seq x y z
N MET A 1 -6.82 -17.84 -33.79
CA MET A 1 -6.40 -17.58 -32.39
C MET A 1 -5.58 -16.30 -32.37
N THR A 2 -6.21 -15.18 -32.05
CA THR A 2 -5.66 -13.82 -32.15
C THR A 2 -6.00 -13.08 -30.87
N ILE A 3 -5.31 -13.42 -29.78
CA ILE A 3 -5.46 -12.75 -28.46
C ILE A 3 -4.08 -12.26 -27.94
N TYR A 4 -3.02 -12.30 -28.77
CA TYR A 4 -1.67 -11.94 -28.32
C TYR A 4 -1.25 -10.48 -28.63
N TYR A 5 -2.05 -9.71 -29.36
CA TYR A 5 -1.61 -8.44 -29.96
C TYR A 5 -2.08 -7.16 -29.25
N LEU A 6 -2.77 -7.24 -28.10
CA LEU A 6 -3.38 -6.04 -27.49
C LEU A 6 -2.72 -5.53 -26.20
N THR A 7 -1.72 -6.20 -25.63
CA THR A 7 -1.12 -5.75 -24.35
C THR A 7 0.39 -5.98 -24.21
N GLU A 8 1.11 -6.45 -25.23
CA GLU A 8 2.56 -6.63 -25.11
C GLU A 8 3.29 -5.30 -25.29
N GLN A 9 3.30 -4.51 -24.21
CA GLN A 9 4.31 -3.48 -24.03
C GLN A 9 5.67 -4.17 -24.04
N SER A 10 6.55 -3.81 -24.98
CA SER A 10 7.82 -4.51 -25.13
C SER A 10 8.68 -4.33 -23.87
N ALA A 11 9.58 -5.28 -23.59
CA ALA A 11 10.48 -5.18 -22.43
C ALA A 11 11.31 -3.88 -22.46
N SER A 12 11.69 -3.42 -23.66
CA SER A 12 12.35 -2.12 -23.88
C SER A 12 11.46 -0.94 -23.49
N ASP A 13 10.17 -0.96 -23.82
CA ASP A 13 9.25 0.12 -23.48
C ASP A 13 8.98 0.17 -21.97
N SER A 14 8.90 -0.99 -21.32
CA SER A 14 8.79 -1.09 -19.86
C SER A 14 10.02 -0.54 -19.14
N LEU A 15 11.22 -0.78 -19.68
CA LEU A 15 12.47 -0.24 -19.14
C LEU A 15 12.56 1.27 -19.36
N ALA A 16 12.14 1.76 -20.53
CA ALA A 16 12.08 3.19 -20.83
C ALA A 16 11.16 3.94 -19.85
N LEU A 17 9.95 3.45 -19.60
CA LEU A 17 9.06 4.06 -18.59
C LEU A 17 9.65 4.02 -17.18
N SER A 18 10.33 2.94 -16.80
CA SER A 18 10.97 2.87 -15.48
C SER A 18 12.12 3.88 -15.36
N SER A 19 12.85 4.14 -16.45
CA SER A 19 13.91 5.14 -16.47
C SER A 19 13.35 6.58 -16.41
N GLU A 20 12.21 6.82 -17.06
CA GLU A 20 11.52 8.12 -17.03
C GLU A 20 10.92 8.43 -15.64
N ALA A 21 10.34 7.42 -14.98
CA ALA A 21 9.90 7.56 -13.59
C ALA A 21 11.07 7.85 -12.64
N GLY A 22 12.24 7.26 -12.89
CA GLY A 22 13.48 7.52 -12.16
C GLY A 22 13.98 8.95 -12.35
N SER A 23 14.04 9.44 -13.59
CA SER A 23 14.49 10.81 -13.89
C SER A 23 13.55 11.87 -13.32
N PHE A 24 12.24 11.60 -13.29
CA PHE A 24 11.27 12.48 -12.64
C PHE A 24 11.48 12.55 -11.12
N ALA A 25 11.77 11.40 -10.48
CA ALA A 25 12.09 11.36 -9.07
C ALA A 25 13.38 12.14 -8.75
N GLU A 26 14.42 11.99 -9.59
CA GLU A 26 15.68 12.75 -9.48
C GLU A 26 15.47 14.26 -9.64
N TYR A 27 14.65 14.67 -10.60
CA TYR A 27 14.29 16.07 -10.78
C TYR A 27 13.55 16.64 -9.56
N GLY A 28 12.60 15.90 -9.01
CA GLY A 28 11.91 16.26 -7.77
C GLY A 28 12.86 16.40 -6.58
N ALA A 29 13.82 15.48 -6.45
CA ALA A 29 14.85 15.54 -5.42
C ALA A 29 15.79 16.75 -5.59
N TYR A 30 16.19 17.05 -6.83
CA TYR A 30 17.00 18.21 -7.16
C TYR A 30 16.31 19.51 -6.74
N LEU A 31 15.01 19.66 -7.03
CA LEU A 31 14.24 20.87 -6.65
C LEU A 31 14.18 21.11 -5.14
N VAL A 32 14.13 20.05 -4.33
CA VAL A 32 14.20 20.16 -2.86
C VAL A 32 15.60 20.57 -2.43
N GLN A 33 16.64 19.97 -3.02
CA GLN A 33 18.02 20.21 -2.63
C GLN A 33 18.57 21.57 -3.10
N SER A 34 18.07 22.08 -4.23
CA SER A 34 18.41 23.40 -4.77
C SER A 34 17.65 24.56 -4.11
N GLY A 35 16.66 24.25 -3.25
CA GLY A 35 15.83 25.26 -2.59
C GLY A 35 14.89 26.01 -3.53
N GLN A 36 14.67 25.52 -4.76
CA GLN A 36 13.77 26.13 -5.76
C GLN A 36 12.29 25.75 -5.56
N LEU A 37 11.97 25.06 -4.48
CA LEU A 37 10.63 24.63 -4.15
C LEU A 37 9.84 25.75 -3.45
N PRO A 38 8.54 25.98 -3.78
CA PRO A 38 7.69 26.86 -2.99
C PRO A 38 7.66 26.41 -1.53
N THR A 39 7.54 27.39 -0.62
CA THR A 39 7.42 27.10 0.81
C THR A 39 6.14 26.29 1.07
N PHE A 40 6.10 25.56 2.19
CA PHE A 40 4.91 24.79 2.58
C PHE A 40 3.65 25.68 2.68
N GLU A 41 3.84 26.94 3.07
CA GLU A 41 2.77 27.93 3.21
C GLU A 41 2.21 28.38 1.85
N GLU A 42 3.05 28.47 0.81
CA GLU A 42 2.61 28.84 -0.54
C GLU A 42 1.89 27.70 -1.26
N ASN A 43 2.47 26.50 -1.22
CA ASN A 43 1.93 25.34 -1.93
C ASN A 43 2.26 24.03 -1.18
N PRO A 44 1.43 23.62 -0.20
CA PRO A 44 1.71 22.45 0.62
C PRO A 44 1.77 21.15 -0.19
N ILE A 45 0.99 21.06 -1.28
CA ILE A 45 0.95 19.88 -2.16
C ILE A 45 2.26 19.73 -2.94
N LYS A 46 2.77 20.80 -3.55
CA LYS A 46 4.05 20.75 -4.30
C LYS A 46 5.22 20.52 -3.35
N TRP A 47 5.17 21.16 -2.18
CA TRP A 47 6.17 20.97 -1.14
C TRP A 47 6.26 19.50 -0.71
N THR A 48 5.12 18.91 -0.32
CA THR A 48 5.07 17.49 0.11
C THR A 48 5.45 16.54 -1.01
N ALA A 49 4.95 16.74 -2.22
CA ALA A 49 5.25 15.88 -3.37
C ALA A 49 6.76 15.81 -3.64
N ALA A 50 7.48 16.94 -3.66
CA ALA A 50 8.91 16.91 -3.94
C ALA A 50 9.73 16.28 -2.80
N HIS A 51 9.32 16.45 -1.54
CA HIS A 51 9.95 15.76 -0.41
C HIS A 51 9.73 14.24 -0.47
N ILE A 52 8.57 13.79 -0.93
CA ILE A 52 8.29 12.37 -1.20
C ILE A 52 9.21 11.85 -2.31
N LEU A 53 9.39 12.61 -3.39
CA LEU A 53 10.31 12.25 -4.48
C LEU A 53 11.78 12.19 -4.00
N LEU A 54 12.21 13.13 -3.15
CA LEU A 54 13.54 13.09 -2.54
C LEU A 54 13.75 11.84 -1.66
N LEU A 55 12.74 11.48 -0.87
CA LEU A 55 12.75 10.21 -0.11
C LEU A 55 12.84 9.02 -1.07
N SER A 56 12.07 9.03 -2.16
CA SER A 56 12.09 7.96 -3.16
C SER A 56 13.47 7.77 -3.80
N VAL A 57 14.14 8.87 -4.17
CA VAL A 57 15.52 8.83 -4.70
C VAL A 57 16.51 8.34 -3.66
N LYS A 58 16.40 8.78 -2.39
CA LYS A 58 17.27 8.26 -1.32
C LYS A 58 17.10 6.75 -1.12
N PHE A 59 15.87 6.25 -1.12
CA PHE A 59 15.63 4.80 -1.05
C PHE A 59 16.13 4.07 -2.31
N SER A 60 16.04 4.68 -3.48
CA SER A 60 16.61 4.16 -4.73
C SER A 60 18.13 4.00 -4.64
N ASN A 61 18.82 4.97 -4.05
CA ASN A 61 20.26 4.91 -3.78
C ASN A 61 20.65 3.81 -2.77
N HIS A 62 19.71 3.36 -1.94
CA HIS A 62 19.89 2.23 -1.02
C HIS A 62 19.49 0.87 -1.61
N GLY A 63 19.16 0.81 -2.90
CA GLY A 63 18.87 -0.44 -3.62
C GLY A 63 17.38 -0.78 -3.77
N LEU A 64 16.46 0.12 -3.43
CA LEU A 64 15.02 -0.05 -3.65
C LEU A 64 14.57 0.74 -4.88
N SER A 65 14.34 0.07 -6.01
CA SER A 65 13.91 0.75 -7.24
C SER A 65 12.61 1.56 -7.03
N VAL A 66 12.47 2.68 -7.75
CA VAL A 66 11.24 3.52 -7.70
C VAL A 66 9.99 2.69 -7.97
N ARG A 67 10.09 1.70 -8.86
CA ARG A 67 9.02 0.74 -9.15
C ARG A 67 8.63 -0.09 -7.94
N GLN A 68 9.60 -0.64 -7.20
CA GLN A 68 9.33 -1.42 -6.00
C GLN A 68 8.69 -0.56 -4.91
N GLN A 69 9.12 0.68 -4.77
CA GLN A 69 8.50 1.61 -3.82
C GLN A 69 7.03 1.92 -4.20
N ALA A 70 6.75 2.09 -5.49
CA ALA A 70 5.38 2.30 -5.98
C ALA A 70 4.48 1.09 -5.65
N HIS A 71 4.98 -0.14 -5.82
CA HIS A 71 4.26 -1.35 -5.42
C HIS A 71 3.96 -1.37 -3.91
N VAL A 72 4.92 -1.01 -3.05
CA VAL A 72 4.68 -0.92 -1.59
C VAL A 72 3.54 0.04 -1.26
N VAL A 73 3.51 1.21 -1.92
CA VAL A 73 2.44 2.22 -1.72
C VAL A 73 1.09 1.71 -2.24
N GLU A 74 1.07 1.08 -3.41
CA GLU A 74 -0.13 0.50 -4.00
C GLU A 74 -0.75 -0.57 -3.08
N PHE A 75 0.07 -1.51 -2.59
CA PHE A 75 -0.37 -2.54 -1.65
C PHE A 75 -0.76 -1.96 -0.29
N ALA A 76 -0.13 -0.87 0.17
CA ALA A 76 -0.58 -0.18 1.38
C ALA A 76 -1.99 0.40 1.23
N LEU A 77 -2.28 1.08 0.12
CA LEU A 77 -3.61 1.61 -0.17
C LEU A 77 -4.65 0.48 -0.29
N MET A 78 -4.31 -0.59 -1.02
CA MET A 78 -5.15 -1.76 -1.14
C MET A 78 -5.45 -2.39 0.23
N GLY A 79 -4.41 -2.60 1.06
CA GLY A 79 -4.54 -3.15 2.40
C GLY A 79 -5.45 -2.31 3.28
N GLY A 80 -5.35 -0.98 3.19
CA GLY A 80 -6.26 -0.06 3.86
C GLY A 80 -7.72 -0.23 3.42
N VAL A 81 -7.98 -0.28 2.11
CA VAL A 81 -9.33 -0.46 1.55
C VAL A 81 -9.90 -1.83 1.95
N VAL A 82 -9.11 -2.90 1.87
CA VAL A 82 -9.51 -4.24 2.29
C VAL A 82 -9.83 -4.25 3.78
N ALA A 83 -8.99 -3.67 4.62
CA ALA A 83 -9.23 -3.57 6.06
C ALA A 83 -10.52 -2.80 6.38
N LEU A 84 -10.76 -1.67 5.71
CA LEU A 84 -11.99 -0.88 5.85
C LEU A 84 -13.23 -1.67 5.41
N ASN A 85 -13.15 -2.42 4.30
CA ASN A 85 -14.26 -3.26 3.84
C ASN A 85 -14.53 -4.42 4.79
N VAL A 86 -13.48 -5.11 5.27
CA VAL A 86 -13.58 -6.16 6.29
C VAL A 86 -14.24 -5.60 7.55
N LEU A 87 -13.80 -4.44 8.03
CA LEU A 87 -14.43 -3.76 9.16
C LEU A 87 -15.87 -3.38 8.86
N ALA A 88 -16.19 -2.80 7.70
CA ALA A 88 -17.53 -2.36 7.34
C ALA A 88 -18.52 -3.54 7.27
N TRP A 89 -18.18 -4.58 6.50
CA TRP A 89 -19.01 -5.76 6.31
C TRP A 89 -19.15 -6.60 7.58
N MET A 90 -18.05 -6.79 8.31
CA MET A 90 -18.08 -7.59 9.53
C MET A 90 -18.38 -6.76 10.77
N SER A 91 -18.55 -5.43 10.68
CA SER A 91 -18.97 -4.59 11.82
C SER A 91 -20.30 -5.06 12.38
N GLY A 92 -21.27 -5.41 11.53
CA GLY A 92 -22.57 -5.95 11.95
C GLY A 92 -22.45 -7.34 12.59
N TRP A 93 -21.53 -8.19 12.10
CA TRP A 93 -21.25 -9.49 12.70
C TRP A 93 -20.47 -9.37 14.02
N ALA A 94 -19.54 -8.43 14.12
CA ALA A 94 -18.80 -8.05 15.32
C ALA A 94 -19.69 -7.33 16.35
N HIS A 95 -20.73 -6.61 15.91
CA HIS A 95 -21.77 -5.98 16.75
C HIS A 95 -22.85 -6.94 17.24
N ARG A 96 -22.95 -8.17 16.70
CA ARG A 96 -23.63 -9.26 17.42
C ARG A 96 -22.79 -9.63 18.65
N ARG A 97 -22.89 -8.78 19.66
CA ARG A 97 -22.22 -8.89 20.95
C ARG A 97 -22.91 -9.95 21.77
N SER A 98 -22.12 -10.75 22.47
CA SER A 98 -22.61 -11.51 23.62
C SER A 98 -23.25 -10.52 24.61
N PRO A 99 -24.34 -10.90 25.33
CA PRO A 99 -25.03 -10.03 26.29
C PRO A 99 -24.11 -9.34 27.32
N ARG A 100 -22.89 -9.86 27.51
CA ARG A 100 -21.89 -9.40 28.50
C ARG A 100 -20.87 -8.35 28.00
N GLY A 101 -21.02 -7.78 26.80
CA GLY A 101 -20.27 -6.58 26.38
C GLY A 101 -18.77 -6.77 26.05
N HIS A 102 -18.21 -7.96 26.19
CA HIS A 102 -16.80 -8.23 25.86
C HIS A 102 -16.58 -8.29 24.33
N ILE A 103 -15.60 -7.55 23.82
CA ILE A 103 -15.06 -7.79 22.48
C ILE A 103 -14.36 -9.15 22.56
N ARG A 104 -14.84 -10.12 21.78
CA ARG A 104 -14.13 -11.39 21.66
C ARG A 104 -12.89 -11.13 20.82
N ILE A 105 -11.74 -11.02 21.47
CA ILE A 105 -10.44 -10.75 20.85
C ILE A 105 -10.20 -11.68 19.65
N TRP A 106 -10.62 -12.94 19.76
CA TRP A 106 -10.58 -13.95 18.70
C TRP A 106 -11.25 -13.52 17.39
N ARG A 107 -12.36 -12.78 17.42
CA ARG A 107 -13.06 -12.33 16.20
C ARG A 107 -12.32 -11.19 15.51
N THR A 108 -11.74 -10.28 16.29
CA THR A 108 -10.89 -9.21 15.75
C THR A 108 -9.64 -9.80 15.11
N TRP A 109 -9.01 -10.78 15.77
CA TRP A 109 -7.89 -11.53 15.21
C TRP A 109 -8.27 -12.27 13.92
N LEU A 110 -9.43 -12.92 13.89
CA LEU A 110 -9.92 -13.60 12.68
C LEU A 110 -10.13 -12.61 11.52
N MET A 111 -10.74 -11.45 11.77
CA MET A 111 -10.93 -10.41 10.74
C MET A 111 -9.60 -9.85 10.24
N TYR A 112 -8.65 -9.62 11.14
CA TYR A 112 -7.30 -9.19 10.79
C TYR A 112 -6.61 -10.22 9.89
N VAL A 113 -6.64 -11.51 10.28
CA VAL A 113 -6.06 -12.60 9.50
C VAL A 113 -6.73 -12.73 8.13
N LEU A 114 -8.06 -12.61 8.04
CA LEU A 114 -8.76 -12.64 6.75
C LEU A 114 -8.35 -11.48 5.84
N GLY A 115 -8.19 -10.27 6.40
CA GLY A 115 -7.70 -9.12 5.64
C GLY A 115 -6.28 -9.35 5.11
N VAL A 116 -5.37 -9.85 5.96
CA VAL A 116 -4.00 -10.18 5.58
C VAL A 116 -3.97 -11.28 4.51
N MET A 117 -4.78 -12.33 4.65
CA MET A 117 -4.84 -13.44 3.69
C MET A 117 -5.42 -13.01 2.34
N ALA A 118 -6.42 -12.11 2.33
CA ALA A 118 -6.95 -11.54 1.10
C ALA A 118 -5.89 -10.73 0.36
N CYS A 119 -5.15 -9.86 1.06
CA CYS A 119 -4.05 -9.09 0.49
C CYS A 119 -2.89 -9.98 0.02
N ALA A 120 -2.54 -11.01 0.80
CA ALA A 120 -1.54 -11.98 0.39
C ALA A 120 -1.95 -12.71 -0.90
N GLY A 121 -3.22 -13.12 -1.02
CA GLY A 121 -3.75 -13.73 -2.24
C GLY A 121 -3.64 -12.82 -3.47
N VAL A 122 -3.87 -11.52 -3.31
CA VAL A 122 -3.69 -10.55 -4.40
C VAL A 122 -2.22 -10.37 -4.75
N SER A 123 -1.32 -10.23 -3.77
CA SER A 123 0.13 -10.14 -4.05
C SER A 123 0.65 -11.42 -4.72
N PHE A 124 0.13 -12.59 -4.35
CA PHE A 124 0.40 -13.84 -5.08
C PHE A 124 -0.14 -13.82 -6.51
N ALA A 125 -1.35 -13.29 -6.74
CA ALA A 125 -1.89 -13.14 -8.10
C ALA A 125 -1.09 -12.13 -8.93
N ASP A 126 -0.58 -11.05 -8.31
CA ASP A 126 0.35 -10.09 -8.93
C ASP A 126 1.65 -10.78 -9.36
N GLN A 127 2.19 -11.68 -8.55
CA GLN A 127 3.39 -12.42 -8.93
C GLN A 127 3.12 -13.55 -9.92
N TYR A 128 1.95 -14.18 -9.81
CA TYR A 128 1.54 -15.27 -10.71
C TYR A 128 1.31 -14.76 -12.14
N HIS A 129 0.75 -13.57 -12.33
CA HIS A 129 0.63 -13.02 -13.70
C HIS A 129 1.99 -12.66 -14.31
N LYS A 130 2.98 -12.26 -13.49
CA LYS A 130 4.37 -11.99 -13.95
C LYS A 130 5.07 -13.24 -14.50
N LEU A 131 4.65 -14.44 -14.09
CA LEU A 131 5.18 -15.73 -14.57
C LEU A 131 4.78 -16.08 -16.02
N PHE A 132 3.70 -15.48 -16.54
CA PHE A 132 3.28 -15.69 -17.93
C PHE A 132 3.96 -14.74 -18.93
N VAL A 133 4.72 -13.75 -18.44
CA VAL A 133 5.49 -12.84 -19.27
C VAL A 133 6.89 -13.42 -19.49
N PRO A 134 7.31 -13.69 -20.73
CA PRO A 134 8.65 -14.21 -21.00
C PRO A 134 9.72 -13.24 -20.45
N ALA A 135 10.74 -13.80 -19.77
CA ALA A 135 11.90 -13.11 -19.16
C ALA A 135 11.75 -12.48 -17.76
N ARG A 136 10.68 -12.73 -16.98
CA ARG A 136 10.64 -12.37 -15.54
C ARG A 136 10.71 -13.59 -14.63
N HIS A 137 11.62 -13.57 -13.65
CA HIS A 137 11.81 -14.59 -12.64
C HIS A 137 10.99 -14.27 -11.38
N PHE A 138 10.61 -15.29 -10.61
CA PHE A 138 9.91 -15.13 -9.34
C PHE A 138 10.83 -14.49 -8.29
N ASP A 139 10.62 -13.21 -8.00
CA ASP A 139 11.39 -12.48 -7.00
C ASP A 139 10.70 -12.47 -5.63
N LYS A 140 11.28 -13.22 -4.68
CA LYS A 140 10.77 -13.30 -3.29
C LYS A 140 10.85 -11.95 -2.56
N LEU A 141 11.75 -11.07 -2.98
CA LEU A 141 11.89 -9.74 -2.40
C LEU A 141 10.68 -8.86 -2.72
N ASP A 142 10.11 -8.95 -3.92
CA ASP A 142 8.91 -8.20 -4.28
C ASP A 142 7.72 -8.63 -3.41
N LEU A 143 7.61 -9.92 -3.06
CA LEU A 143 6.57 -10.43 -2.14
C LEU A 143 6.69 -9.83 -0.74
N LEU A 144 7.92 -9.74 -0.24
CA LEU A 144 8.17 -9.15 1.07
C LEU A 144 7.90 -7.64 1.07
N LEU A 145 8.20 -6.96 -0.03
CA LEU A 145 7.92 -5.53 -0.19
C LEU A 145 6.42 -5.26 -0.27
N ASP A 146 5.67 -6.03 -1.05
CA ASP A 146 4.21 -5.95 -1.08
C ASP A 146 3.61 -6.16 0.32
N ALA A 147 4.10 -7.17 1.05
CA ALA A 147 3.71 -7.45 2.44
C ALA A 147 4.02 -6.30 3.40
N SER A 148 5.17 -5.66 3.22
CA SER A 148 5.54 -4.48 4.01
C SER A 148 4.62 -3.28 3.74
N GLY A 149 3.90 -3.25 2.61
CA GLY A 149 2.87 -2.24 2.32
C GLY A 149 1.56 -2.52 3.05
N TYR A 150 0.94 -3.68 2.79
CA TYR A 150 -0.42 -3.94 3.29
C TYR A 150 -0.49 -4.26 4.78
N ILE A 151 0.52 -4.92 5.38
CA ILE A 151 0.51 -5.28 6.82
C ILE A 151 0.40 -4.05 7.74
N PRO A 152 1.26 -3.02 7.62
CA PRO A 152 1.14 -1.84 8.47
C PRO A 152 -0.14 -1.05 8.16
N ALA A 153 -0.59 -1.00 6.90
CA ALA A 153 -1.85 -0.33 6.56
C ALA A 153 -3.06 -0.98 7.26
N ILE A 154 -3.17 -2.32 7.18
CA ILE A 154 -4.21 -3.08 7.90
C ILE A 154 -4.08 -2.85 9.40
N THR A 155 -2.86 -2.92 9.95
CA THR A 155 -2.61 -2.71 11.39
C THR A 155 -3.08 -1.33 11.85
N CYS A 156 -2.74 -0.26 11.12
CA CYS A 156 -3.15 1.11 11.42
C CYS A 156 -4.67 1.25 11.43
N VAL A 157 -5.37 0.67 10.45
CA VAL A 157 -6.83 0.70 10.36
C VAL A 157 -7.47 -0.01 11.57
N PHE A 158 -6.95 -1.18 11.95
CA PHE A 158 -7.46 -1.91 13.11
C PHE A 158 -7.16 -1.20 14.44
N ILE A 159 -6.00 -0.55 14.58
CA ILE A 159 -5.67 0.27 15.76
C ILE A 159 -6.62 1.47 15.86
N ALA A 160 -6.79 2.23 14.77
CA ALA A 160 -7.68 3.39 14.73
C ALA A 160 -9.12 2.99 15.09
N TRP A 161 -9.60 1.86 14.55
CA TRP A 161 -10.90 1.31 14.88
C TRP A 161 -11.01 0.89 16.35
N SER A 162 -9.99 0.22 16.90
CA SER A 162 -9.95 -0.20 18.31
C SER A 162 -10.03 0.99 19.27
N VAL A 163 -9.18 2.01 19.02
CA VAL A 163 -9.15 3.26 19.79
C VAL A 163 -10.46 4.02 19.66
N GLY A 164 -10.97 4.20 18.44
CA GLY A 164 -12.26 4.86 18.20
C GLY A 164 -13.42 4.14 18.91
N SER A 165 -13.41 2.81 18.91
CA SER A 165 -14.43 2.01 19.62
C SER A 165 -14.33 2.10 21.14
N ALA A 166 -13.13 2.29 21.69
CA ALA A 166 -12.92 2.51 23.12
C ALA A 166 -13.41 3.92 23.53
N ILE A 167 -13.03 4.95 22.78
CA ILE A 167 -13.46 6.34 23.02
C ILE A 167 -14.98 6.47 22.91
N TYR A 168 -15.59 5.89 21.86
CA TYR A 168 -17.04 5.91 21.70
C TYR A 168 -17.78 5.31 22.90
N ARG A 169 -17.23 4.23 23.50
CA ARG A 169 -17.81 3.64 24.72
C ARG A 169 -17.68 4.55 25.93
N LEU A 170 -16.54 5.21 26.11
CA LEU A 170 -16.32 6.13 27.22
C LEU A 170 -17.27 7.33 27.16
N ILE A 171 -17.60 7.81 25.96
CA ILE A 171 -18.43 9.01 25.75
C ILE A 171 -19.93 8.67 25.77
N PHE A 172 -20.35 7.62 25.04
CA PHE A 172 -21.77 7.35 24.78
C PHE A 172 -22.38 6.21 25.59
N ARG A 173 -21.58 5.42 26.31
CA ARG A 173 -22.06 4.43 27.29
C ARG A 173 -21.66 4.86 28.71
N LYS A 174 -22.32 5.91 29.21
CA LYS A 174 -22.64 6.03 30.63
C LYS A 174 -23.97 5.31 30.88
#